data_AF-A0A1J5RIT8-F1
#
_entry.id   AF-A0A1J5RIT8-F1
#
_cell.length_a   1.000
_cell.length_b   1.000
_cell.length_c   1.000
_cell.angle_alpha   90.00
_cell.angle_beta   90.00
_cell.angle_gamma   90.00
#
_symmetry.space_group_name_H-M   'P 1'
#
loop_
_entity.id
_entity.type
_entity.pdbx_description
1 polymer ?
#
loop_
_entity_poly.entity_id
_entity_poly.type
_entity_poly.pdbx_seq_one_letter_code
_entity_poly.pdbx_strand_id
1 'polypeptide(L)'
;MKSLSFFLAIIFVIIIAGCSKTADNNAASNSATSLWPLKAGNSWVYQDSSYDATGALTDSYSDSTFITNQTTNSNGINFFGLNDSTGWFGTTSFAGVDGSNTSLYLMDSINTDAYVFFSLNPPDGYLTDSTDFESNPSNAGSDGLYGFKNTFTINGFTCYKNQENVTDENGNITYATVYYVSPGVGVVRIEEYSTDTNNVLYLDYSQTLKSYKLN
;
A
#
# COMPACT_ATOMS: atom_id res chain seq x y z
N MET A 1 11.30 61.16 25.89
CA MET A 1 11.80 59.78 25.65
C MET A 1 10.78 58.73 26.16
N LYS A 2 9.53 58.75 25.67
CA LYS A 2 8.46 57.80 26.08
C LYS A 2 7.85 57.00 24.93
N SER A 3 8.28 57.22 23.68
CA SER A 3 7.74 56.58 22.48
C SER A 3 8.43 55.27 22.08
N LEU A 4 9.59 54.94 22.68
CA LEU A 4 10.37 53.75 22.29
C LEU A 4 9.81 52.45 22.89
N SER A 5 9.11 52.54 24.03
CA SER A 5 8.57 51.36 24.73
C SER A 5 7.37 50.74 24.03
N PHE A 6 6.65 51.48 23.19
CA PHE A 6 5.46 50.97 22.49
C PHE A 6 5.82 50.19 21.21
N PHE A 7 6.96 50.52 20.58
CA PHE A 7 7.41 49.84 19.36
C PHE A 7 7.97 48.44 19.64
N LEU A 8 8.61 48.22 20.80
CA LEU A 8 9.10 46.90 21.20
C LEU A 8 7.98 45.90 21.53
N ALA A 9 6.84 46.39 22.05
CA ALA A 9 5.71 45.53 22.39
C ALA A 9 5.00 44.96 21.15
N ILE A 10 4.99 45.70 20.04
CA ILE A 10 4.34 45.27 18.78
C ILE A 10 5.18 44.21 18.05
N ILE A 11 6.52 44.31 18.09
CA ILE A 11 7.41 43.29 17.50
C ILE A 11 7.29 41.95 18.23
N PHE A 12 7.05 41.95 19.55
CA PHE A 12 6.91 40.72 20.32
C PHE A 12 5.61 39.95 20.00
N VAL A 13 4.53 40.65 19.63
CA VAL A 13 3.24 40.01 19.26
C VAL A 13 3.30 39.35 17.87
N ILE A 14 4.13 39.87 16.95
CA ILE A 14 4.25 39.30 15.60
C ILE A 14 5.06 37.98 15.61
N ILE A 15 5.96 37.78 16.56
CA ILE A 15 6.80 36.57 16.65
C ILE A 15 5.99 35.35 17.17
N ILE A 16 4.91 35.57 17.92
CA ILE A 16 4.07 34.49 18.47
C ILE A 16 2.96 34.03 17.51
N ALA A 17 2.66 34.80 16.44
CA ALA A 17 1.68 34.45 15.43
C ALA A 17 2.25 33.65 14.25
N GLY A 18 3.58 33.51 14.16
CA GLY A 18 4.26 32.81 13.09
C GLY A 18 4.72 31.40 13.49
N CYS A 19 3.78 30.47 13.65
CA CYS A 19 3.94 29.01 13.44
C CYS A 19 2.74 28.24 14.00
N SER A 20 1.52 28.56 13.57
CA SER A 20 0.48 27.54 13.58
C SER A 20 0.79 26.59 12.42
N LYS A 21 1.59 25.55 12.69
CA LYS A 21 1.71 24.41 11.78
C LYS A 21 0.30 23.82 11.70
N THR A 22 -0.39 24.07 10.59
CA THR A 22 -1.69 23.45 10.30
C THR A 22 -1.51 21.96 10.57
N ALA A 23 -2.33 21.40 11.47
CA ALA A 23 -2.25 19.98 11.78
C ALA A 23 -2.34 19.23 10.45
N ASP A 24 -1.28 18.49 10.10
CA ASP A 24 -1.27 17.64 8.93
C ASP A 24 -2.44 16.66 9.10
N ASN A 25 -3.46 16.77 8.24
CA ASN A 25 -4.67 15.94 8.28
C ASN A 25 -4.40 14.43 8.04
N ASN A 26 -3.14 13.99 8.08
CA ASN A 26 -2.67 12.65 7.77
C ASN A 26 -1.97 11.97 8.97
N ALA A 27 -2.38 12.31 10.20
CA ALA A 27 -1.83 11.74 11.44
C ALA A 27 -1.87 10.20 11.50
N ALA A 28 -2.69 9.54 10.68
CA ALA A 28 -2.80 8.09 10.62
C ALA A 28 -1.59 7.40 9.98
N SER A 29 -0.81 8.06 9.10
CA SER A 29 0.14 7.34 8.24
C SER A 29 1.33 6.75 9.00
N ASN A 30 1.73 7.26 10.18
CA ASN A 30 2.85 6.73 10.95
C ASN A 30 2.51 6.49 12.42
N SER A 31 1.39 5.81 12.67
CA SER A 31 1.02 5.34 14.00
C SER A 31 1.19 3.83 14.12
N ALA A 32 1.34 3.32 15.34
CA ALA A 32 1.36 1.88 15.63
C ALA A 32 0.03 1.16 15.31
N THR A 33 -1.01 1.92 14.93
CA THR A 33 -2.30 1.38 14.49
C THR A 33 -2.51 1.58 12.99
N SER A 34 -1.60 2.26 12.29
CA SER A 34 -1.71 2.53 10.86
C SER A 34 -1.74 1.23 10.07
N LEU A 35 -2.58 1.12 9.04
CA LEU A 35 -2.57 -0.04 8.14
C LEU A 35 -1.18 -0.32 7.60
N TRP A 36 -0.46 0.75 7.25
CA TRP A 36 0.95 0.71 6.91
C TRP A 36 1.63 1.95 7.49
N PRO A 37 2.58 1.80 8.45
CA PRO A 37 3.33 2.92 8.99
C PRO A 37 4.28 3.56 7.95
N LEU A 38 3.76 4.52 7.18
CA LEU A 38 4.46 5.31 6.17
C LEU A 38 5.10 6.55 6.80
N LYS A 39 6.42 6.49 6.99
CA LYS A 39 7.30 7.61 7.34
C LYS A 39 8.68 7.37 6.76
N ALA A 40 9.29 8.43 6.20
CA ALA A 40 10.63 8.38 5.64
C ALA A 40 11.63 7.69 6.59
N GLY A 41 12.35 6.70 6.06
CA GLY A 41 13.31 5.89 6.79
C GLY A 41 12.75 4.64 7.46
N ASN A 42 11.42 4.45 7.52
CA ASN A 42 10.86 3.14 7.85
C ASN A 42 11.24 2.14 6.75
N SER A 43 11.45 0.87 7.12
CA SER A 43 11.85 -0.17 6.17
C SER A 43 11.34 -1.56 6.54
N TRP A 44 11.21 -2.41 5.53
CA TRP A 44 10.81 -3.81 5.61
C TRP A 44 11.79 -4.67 4.82
N VAL A 45 12.06 -5.86 5.33
CA VAL A 45 12.87 -6.88 4.66
C VAL A 45 11.98 -8.06 4.39
N TYR A 46 11.89 -8.43 3.11
CA TYR A 46 11.09 -9.53 2.62
C TYR A 46 11.96 -10.68 2.14
N GLN A 47 11.34 -11.85 2.09
CA GLN A 47 11.81 -12.99 1.33
C GLN A 47 10.87 -13.17 0.15
N ASP A 48 11.45 -13.08 -1.02
CA ASP A 48 10.78 -13.34 -2.28
C ASP A 48 11.01 -14.80 -2.63
N SER A 49 10.02 -15.42 -3.25
CA SER A 49 10.04 -16.84 -3.59
C SER A 49 9.22 -17.07 -4.84
N SER A 50 9.81 -17.75 -5.82
CA SER A 50 9.14 -18.12 -7.05
C SER A 50 8.91 -19.62 -7.08
N TYR A 51 7.83 -20.05 -7.73
CA TYR A 51 7.41 -21.45 -7.79
C TYR A 51 7.04 -21.82 -9.21
N ASP A 52 7.19 -23.10 -9.57
CA ASP A 52 6.67 -23.62 -10.82
C ASP A 52 5.20 -24.08 -10.71
N ALA A 53 4.60 -24.48 -11.83
CA ALA A 53 3.22 -24.97 -11.89
C ALA A 53 2.95 -26.24 -11.06
N THR A 54 4.00 -26.93 -10.58
CA THR A 54 3.86 -28.08 -9.67
C THR A 54 3.90 -27.67 -8.20
N GLY A 55 4.13 -26.38 -7.92
CA GLY A 55 4.30 -25.81 -6.59
C GLY A 55 5.72 -25.97 -6.03
N ALA A 56 6.70 -26.38 -6.84
CA ALA A 56 8.08 -26.50 -6.39
C ALA A 56 8.75 -25.13 -6.38
N LEU A 57 9.47 -24.81 -5.31
CA LEU A 57 10.25 -23.57 -5.18
C LEU A 57 11.39 -23.57 -6.22
N THR A 58 11.44 -22.56 -7.08
CA THR A 58 12.45 -22.42 -8.13
C THR A 58 13.51 -21.37 -7.79
N ASP A 59 13.14 -20.31 -7.07
CA ASP A 59 14.07 -19.26 -6.62
C ASP A 59 13.64 -18.67 -5.27
N SER A 60 14.60 -18.12 -4.53
CA SER A 60 14.35 -17.45 -3.26
C SER A 60 15.47 -16.46 -2.94
N TYR A 61 15.13 -15.18 -2.81
CA TYR A 61 16.08 -14.12 -2.47
C TYR A 61 15.50 -13.10 -1.49
N SER A 62 16.39 -12.42 -0.76
CA SER A 62 15.99 -11.36 0.16
C SER A 62 15.81 -10.06 -0.61
N ASP A 63 14.73 -9.36 -0.29
CA ASP A 63 14.42 -8.04 -0.83
C ASP A 63 14.20 -7.02 0.32
N SER A 64 14.33 -5.73 0.02
CA SER A 64 14.07 -4.67 1.01
C SER A 64 13.32 -3.49 0.40
N THR A 65 12.23 -3.11 1.05
CA THR A 65 11.48 -1.89 0.76
C THR A 65 11.75 -0.84 1.82
N PHE A 66 11.98 0.41 1.42
CA PHE A 66 12.08 1.54 2.36
C PHE A 66 11.24 2.74 1.93
N ILE A 67 10.70 3.45 2.92
CA ILE A 67 9.94 4.67 2.67
C ILE A 67 10.91 5.83 2.43
N THR A 68 10.68 6.54 1.34
CA THR A 68 11.43 7.73 0.93
C THR A 68 10.62 9.00 1.20
N ASN A 69 10.76 10.01 0.34
CA ASN A 69 10.16 11.31 0.55
C ASN A 69 8.63 11.25 0.41
N GLN A 70 7.97 12.12 1.15
CA GLN A 70 6.54 12.37 1.02
C GLN A 70 6.27 13.28 -0.18
N THR A 71 5.17 13.02 -0.87
CA THR A 71 4.55 13.89 -1.86
C THR A 71 3.06 14.06 -1.52
N THR A 72 2.39 15.02 -2.15
CA THR A 72 0.95 15.23 -1.99
C THR A 72 0.34 15.32 -3.38
N ASN A 73 -0.68 14.51 -3.65
CA ASN A 73 -1.36 14.57 -4.93
C ASN A 73 -2.27 15.81 -5.02
N SER A 74 -2.86 16.05 -6.19
CA SER A 74 -3.78 17.17 -6.45
C SER A 74 -5.01 17.17 -5.53
N ASN A 75 -5.40 16.02 -4.98
CA ASN A 75 -6.52 15.85 -4.06
C ASN A 75 -6.15 16.05 -2.58
N GLY A 76 -4.89 16.42 -2.28
CA GLY A 76 -4.44 16.68 -0.91
C GLY A 76 -4.12 15.44 -0.07
N ILE A 77 -4.10 14.24 -0.69
CA ILE A 77 -3.70 13.01 -0.01
C ILE A 77 -2.16 12.94 0.01
N ASN A 78 -1.59 12.64 1.17
CA ASN A 78 -0.16 12.42 1.30
C ASN A 78 0.20 11.00 0.86
N PHE A 79 1.15 10.94 -0.05
CA PHE A 79 1.74 9.72 -0.55
C PHE A 79 3.21 9.68 -0.17
N PHE A 80 3.74 8.50 0.06
CA PHE A 80 5.14 8.30 0.44
C PHE A 80 5.80 7.40 -0.60
N GLY A 81 6.92 7.85 -1.16
CA GLY A 81 7.62 7.09 -2.18
C GLY A 81 8.16 5.79 -1.61
N LEU A 82 7.99 4.71 -2.35
CA LEU A 82 8.57 3.40 -2.06
C LEU A 82 9.85 3.26 -2.86
N ASN A 83 10.89 2.75 -2.22
CA ASN A 83 12.07 2.28 -2.93
C ASN A 83 12.24 0.80 -2.62
N ASP A 84 11.92 0.03 -3.63
CA ASP A 84 12.04 -1.40 -3.68
C ASP A 84 12.66 -1.76 -5.03
N SER A 85 13.98 -1.92 -5.07
CA SER A 85 14.71 -2.06 -6.35
C SER A 85 14.49 -3.39 -7.05
N THR A 86 14.05 -4.40 -6.31
CA THR A 86 14.07 -5.80 -6.72
C THR A 86 12.80 -6.56 -6.37
N GLY A 87 11.95 -5.99 -5.52
CA GLY A 87 10.68 -6.57 -5.09
C GLY A 87 9.47 -5.95 -5.78
N TRP A 88 8.31 -6.37 -5.29
CA TRP A 88 7.01 -6.16 -5.91
C TRP A 88 6.63 -4.68 -6.07
N PHE A 89 7.04 -3.82 -5.13
CA PHE A 89 6.57 -2.44 -5.13
C PHE A 89 7.31 -1.54 -6.13
N GLY A 90 8.51 -1.92 -6.59
CA GLY A 90 9.34 -1.09 -7.47
C GLY A 90 9.88 0.20 -6.82
N THR A 91 10.55 1.03 -7.64
CA THR A 91 11.25 2.25 -7.18
C THR A 91 10.52 3.56 -7.51
N THR A 92 9.43 3.48 -8.26
CA THR A 92 8.65 4.65 -8.69
C THR A 92 7.30 4.76 -8.00
N SER A 93 6.93 3.75 -7.23
CA SER A 93 5.61 3.66 -6.63
C SER A 93 5.51 4.50 -5.36
N PHE A 94 4.28 4.84 -5.00
CA PHE A 94 3.97 5.56 -3.78
C PHE A 94 2.83 4.87 -3.04
N ALA A 95 2.88 4.90 -1.71
CA ALA A 95 1.79 4.41 -0.87
C ALA A 95 1.13 5.55 -0.09
N GLY A 96 -0.16 5.42 0.14
CA GLY A 96 -0.95 6.31 0.99
C GLY A 96 -1.88 5.53 1.89
N VAL A 97 -2.19 6.09 3.06
CA VAL A 97 -3.24 5.58 3.96
C VAL A 97 -4.29 6.68 4.08
N ASP A 98 -5.57 6.34 3.95
CA ASP A 98 -6.64 7.32 4.20
C ASP A 98 -6.62 7.85 5.65
N GLY A 99 -7.22 9.03 5.84
CA GLY A 99 -7.31 9.64 7.17
C GLY A 99 -8.11 8.81 8.19
N SER A 100 -9.02 7.95 7.73
CA SER A 100 -9.78 7.00 8.56
C SER A 100 -9.01 5.72 8.90
N ASN A 101 -7.85 5.48 8.27
CA ASN A 101 -7.05 4.28 8.44
C ASN A 101 -7.82 2.98 8.13
N THR A 102 -8.62 3.03 7.08
CA THR A 102 -9.48 1.94 6.58
C THR A 102 -9.06 1.45 5.20
N SER A 103 -8.32 2.25 4.45
CA SER A 103 -7.88 1.90 3.10
C SER A 103 -6.42 2.29 2.86
N LEU A 104 -5.71 1.45 2.12
CA LEU A 104 -4.40 1.73 1.54
C LEU A 104 -4.56 2.01 0.06
N TYR A 105 -3.80 2.97 -0.43
CA TYR A 105 -3.73 3.36 -1.82
C TYR A 105 -2.32 3.18 -2.34
N LEU A 106 -2.20 2.80 -3.59
CA LEU A 106 -0.94 2.84 -4.33
C LEU A 106 -1.06 3.77 -5.54
N MET A 107 0.09 4.27 -5.97
CA MET A 107 0.30 4.96 -7.25
C MET A 107 1.58 4.40 -7.86
N ASP A 108 1.54 3.93 -9.10
CA ASP A 108 2.73 3.35 -9.75
C ASP A 108 3.79 4.42 -10.08
N SER A 109 3.34 5.67 -10.23
CA SER A 109 4.19 6.85 -10.40
C SER A 109 3.51 8.12 -9.90
N ILE A 110 4.28 9.22 -9.80
CA ILE A 110 3.73 10.52 -9.40
C ILE A 110 2.69 11.09 -10.37
N ASN A 111 2.65 10.58 -11.61
CA ASN A 111 1.79 11.07 -12.68
C ASN A 111 0.61 10.14 -12.98
N THR A 112 0.43 9.06 -12.22
CA THR A 112 -0.69 8.13 -12.36
C THR A 112 -1.74 8.38 -11.29
N ASP A 113 -2.98 8.04 -11.58
CA ASP A 113 -4.03 8.07 -10.57
C ASP A 113 -3.75 7.02 -9.49
N ALA A 114 -4.21 7.31 -8.27
CA ALA A 114 -4.13 6.37 -7.17
C ALA A 114 -5.27 5.34 -7.28
N TYR A 115 -4.97 4.09 -6.96
CA TYR A 115 -5.96 3.01 -6.88
C TYR A 115 -6.03 2.45 -5.46
N VAL A 116 -7.17 1.85 -5.12
CA VAL A 116 -7.31 1.15 -3.84
C VAL A 116 -6.47 -0.11 -3.91
N PHE A 117 -5.48 -0.23 -3.03
CA PHE A 117 -4.66 -1.42 -2.90
C PHE A 117 -5.23 -2.38 -1.85
N PHE A 118 -5.82 -1.83 -0.79
CA PHE A 118 -6.32 -2.62 0.33
C PHE A 118 -7.45 -1.89 1.06
N SER A 119 -8.45 -2.62 1.52
CA SER A 119 -9.47 -2.11 2.46
C SER A 119 -9.74 -3.05 3.63
N LEU A 120 -9.94 -2.48 4.82
CA LEU A 120 -10.19 -3.20 6.06
C LEU A 120 -11.64 -3.61 6.23
N ASN A 121 -11.81 -4.85 6.71
CA ASN A 121 -13.07 -5.36 7.26
C ASN A 121 -14.33 -5.24 6.38
N PRO A 122 -14.27 -5.31 5.04
CA PRO A 122 -15.51 -5.45 4.30
C PRO A 122 -16.06 -6.87 4.51
N PRO A 123 -17.35 -7.13 4.20
CA PRO A 123 -17.88 -8.50 4.17
C PRO A 123 -16.99 -9.43 3.33
N ASP A 124 -16.92 -10.71 3.68
CA ASP A 124 -16.10 -11.67 2.94
C ASP A 124 -16.52 -11.73 1.46
N GLY A 125 -15.58 -11.48 0.55
CA GLY A 125 -15.80 -11.47 -0.89
C GLY A 125 -16.46 -10.19 -1.41
N TYR A 126 -16.44 -9.10 -0.64
CA TYR A 126 -16.99 -7.81 -1.07
C TYR A 126 -16.09 -7.14 -2.11
N LEU A 127 -16.65 -6.82 -3.27
CA LEU A 127 -15.97 -6.05 -4.32
C LEU A 127 -15.76 -4.61 -3.85
N THR A 128 -14.50 -4.26 -3.65
CA THR A 128 -14.04 -2.98 -3.09
C THR A 128 -13.68 -2.00 -4.20
N ASP A 129 -13.04 -2.50 -5.26
CA ASP A 129 -12.68 -1.74 -6.45
C ASP A 129 -12.73 -2.67 -7.67
N SER A 130 -12.89 -2.10 -8.87
CA SER A 130 -12.89 -2.86 -10.11
C SER A 130 -12.59 -1.97 -11.31
N THR A 131 -11.84 -2.52 -12.26
CA THR A 131 -11.59 -1.86 -13.55
C THR A 131 -11.81 -2.84 -14.69
N ASP A 132 -12.42 -2.37 -15.77
CA ASP A 132 -12.55 -3.16 -16.99
C ASP A 132 -11.33 -2.94 -17.88
N PHE A 133 -10.71 -4.01 -18.39
CA PHE A 133 -9.62 -3.90 -19.34
C PHE A 133 -10.17 -3.69 -20.75
N GLU A 134 -10.36 -2.43 -21.16
CA GLU A 134 -10.83 -2.10 -22.52
C GLU A 134 -9.76 -2.26 -23.62
N SER A 135 -8.59 -2.84 -23.34
CA SER A 135 -7.52 -2.94 -24.35
C SER A 135 -7.94 -3.70 -25.61
N ASN A 136 -8.98 -4.53 -25.53
CA ASN A 136 -9.71 -5.00 -26.70
C ASN A 136 -11.24 -4.99 -26.44
N PRO A 137 -12.02 -4.08 -27.06
CA PRO A 137 -13.45 -3.98 -26.83
C PRO A 137 -14.27 -5.20 -27.28
N SER A 138 -13.68 -6.15 -28.01
CA SER A 138 -14.35 -7.42 -28.35
C SER A 138 -14.21 -8.50 -27.29
N ASN A 139 -13.23 -8.40 -26.39
CA ASN A 139 -12.83 -9.44 -25.42
C ASN A 139 -12.38 -8.77 -24.11
N ALA A 140 -13.26 -7.97 -23.49
CA ALA A 140 -12.92 -7.26 -22.27
C ALA A 140 -12.91 -8.23 -21.08
N GLY A 141 -11.74 -8.39 -20.46
CA GLY A 141 -11.60 -8.95 -19.12
C GLY A 141 -11.84 -7.88 -18.06
N SER A 142 -11.81 -8.27 -16.79
CA SER A 142 -11.93 -7.33 -15.66
C SER A 142 -10.90 -7.61 -14.59
N ASP A 143 -10.56 -6.55 -13.86
CA ASP A 143 -9.87 -6.60 -12.59
C ASP A 143 -10.84 -6.31 -11.45
N GLY A 144 -10.77 -7.07 -10.37
CA GLY A 144 -11.62 -6.89 -9.21
C GLY A 144 -10.86 -7.10 -7.91
N LEU A 145 -10.89 -6.09 -7.03
CA LEU A 145 -10.34 -6.17 -5.68
C LEU A 145 -11.43 -6.58 -4.69
N TYR A 146 -11.25 -7.72 -4.04
CA TYR A 146 -12.18 -8.30 -3.07
C TYR A 146 -11.58 -8.25 -1.67
N GLY A 147 -12.31 -7.67 -0.72
CA GLY A 147 -11.89 -7.66 0.67
C GLY A 147 -12.53 -8.76 1.52
N PHE A 148 -11.93 -9.01 2.68
CA PHE A 148 -12.38 -10.04 3.62
C PHE A 148 -12.38 -9.51 5.05
N LYS A 149 -13.35 -9.98 5.85
CA LYS A 149 -13.52 -9.64 7.25
C LYS A 149 -12.62 -10.49 8.15
N ASN A 150 -12.45 -11.76 7.80
CA ASN A 150 -11.68 -12.68 8.64
C ASN A 150 -10.20 -12.32 8.67
N THR A 151 -9.58 -12.59 9.80
CA THR A 151 -8.13 -12.42 9.97
C THR A 151 -7.40 -13.75 9.80
N PHE A 152 -6.13 -13.64 9.43
CA PHE A 152 -5.22 -14.74 9.16
C PHE A 152 -3.96 -14.54 9.98
N THR A 153 -3.36 -15.63 10.47
CA THR A 153 -2.06 -15.54 11.15
C THR A 153 -0.95 -15.88 10.17
N ILE A 154 -0.13 -14.88 9.79
CA ILE A 154 1.00 -15.03 8.87
C ILE A 154 2.27 -14.64 9.61
N ASN A 155 3.23 -15.55 9.77
CA ASN A 155 4.48 -15.31 10.52
C ASN A 155 4.29 -14.70 11.91
N GLY A 156 3.20 -15.05 12.60
CA GLY A 156 2.87 -14.52 13.93
C GLY A 156 2.19 -13.15 13.94
N PHE A 157 1.93 -12.55 12.77
CA PHE A 157 1.14 -11.34 12.62
C PHE A 157 -0.33 -11.68 12.36
N THR A 158 -1.23 -10.92 12.96
CA THR A 158 -2.67 -10.98 12.66
C THR A 158 -2.96 -10.07 11.47
N CYS A 159 -3.19 -10.67 10.31
CA CYS A 159 -3.38 -9.98 9.05
C CYS A 159 -4.84 -9.99 8.61
N TYR A 160 -5.25 -8.93 7.93
CA TYR A 160 -6.43 -8.90 7.08
C TYR A 160 -6.04 -9.26 5.65
N LYS A 161 -6.98 -9.83 4.90
CA LYS A 161 -6.76 -10.29 3.52
C LYS A 161 -7.58 -9.45 2.54
N ASN A 162 -6.98 -9.06 1.43
CA ASN A 162 -7.67 -8.67 0.20
C ASN A 162 -7.16 -9.57 -0.94
N GLN A 163 -7.96 -9.74 -1.98
CA GLN A 163 -7.61 -10.54 -3.14
C GLN A 163 -8.05 -9.82 -4.41
N GLU A 164 -7.12 -9.60 -5.30
CA GLU A 164 -7.36 -9.11 -6.65
C GLU A 164 -7.52 -10.31 -7.59
N ASN A 165 -8.49 -10.27 -8.48
CA ASN A 165 -8.70 -11.29 -9.50
C ASN A 165 -8.79 -10.62 -10.86
N VAL A 166 -7.94 -11.07 -11.78
CA VAL A 166 -8.03 -10.75 -13.20
C VAL A 166 -8.79 -11.87 -13.89
N THR A 167 -9.85 -11.53 -14.62
CA THR A 167 -10.68 -12.48 -15.35
C THR A 167 -10.62 -12.26 -16.85
N ASP A 168 -10.71 -13.35 -17.62
CA ASP A 168 -10.96 -13.29 -19.06
C ASP A 168 -12.42 -12.88 -19.39
N GLU A 169 -12.72 -12.76 -20.68
CA GLU A 169 -14.06 -12.43 -21.19
C GLU A 169 -15.16 -13.44 -20.83
N ASN A 170 -14.79 -14.66 -20.42
CA ASN A 170 -15.70 -15.71 -20.00
C ASN A 170 -15.88 -15.73 -18.47
N GLY A 171 -15.22 -14.82 -17.75
CA GLY A 171 -15.21 -14.75 -16.29
C GLY A 171 -14.30 -15.78 -15.62
N ASN A 172 -13.42 -16.45 -16.36
CA ASN A 172 -12.42 -17.33 -15.76
C ASN A 172 -11.30 -16.49 -15.15
N ILE A 173 -10.89 -16.79 -13.92
CA ILE A 173 -9.75 -16.13 -13.29
C ILE A 173 -8.47 -16.61 -13.98
N THR A 174 -7.75 -15.69 -14.61
CA THR A 174 -6.48 -15.96 -15.32
C THR A 174 -5.26 -15.63 -14.46
N TYR A 175 -5.43 -14.74 -13.48
CA TYR A 175 -4.42 -14.33 -12.52
C TYR A 175 -5.09 -13.83 -11.24
N ALA A 176 -4.43 -14.00 -10.09
CA ALA A 176 -4.91 -13.46 -8.83
C ALA A 176 -3.76 -13.04 -7.92
N THR A 177 -3.95 -11.95 -7.18
CA THR A 177 -2.99 -11.47 -6.17
C THR A 177 -3.67 -11.44 -4.81
N VAL A 178 -3.02 -11.98 -3.77
CA VAL A 178 -3.54 -11.99 -2.40
C VAL A 178 -2.64 -11.16 -1.50
N TYR A 179 -3.22 -10.14 -0.88
CA TYR A 179 -2.54 -9.21 -0.01
C TYR A 179 -2.88 -9.49 1.46
N TYR A 180 -1.85 -9.61 2.30
CA TYR A 180 -1.99 -9.76 3.75
C TYR A 180 -1.39 -8.55 4.46
N VAL A 181 -2.23 -7.75 5.12
CA VAL A 181 -1.82 -6.52 5.80
C VAL A 181 -2.09 -6.62 7.30
N SER A 182 -1.10 -6.29 8.12
CA SER A 182 -1.25 -6.19 9.57
C SER A 182 -1.13 -4.73 10.00
N PRO A 183 -2.17 -4.14 10.64
CA PRO A 183 -2.06 -2.81 11.25
C PRO A 183 -0.87 -2.71 12.20
N GLY A 184 -0.19 -1.57 12.17
CA GLY A 184 1.05 -1.30 12.90
C GLY A 184 2.31 -1.89 12.26
N VAL A 185 2.17 -2.68 11.19
CA VAL A 185 3.28 -3.34 10.49
C VAL A 185 3.29 -2.96 9.02
N GLY A 186 2.16 -3.05 8.31
CA GLY A 186 2.10 -2.90 6.85
C GLY A 186 1.84 -4.22 6.14
N VAL A 187 2.35 -4.34 4.91
CA VAL A 187 2.24 -5.57 4.11
C VAL A 187 3.11 -6.66 4.74
N VAL A 188 2.48 -7.79 5.07
CA VAL A 188 3.15 -8.94 5.69
C VAL A 188 3.41 -10.03 4.65
N ARG A 189 2.50 -10.20 3.69
CA ARG A 189 2.67 -11.17 2.61
C ARG A 189 1.90 -10.74 1.37
N ILE A 190 2.49 -11.02 0.21
CA ILE A 190 1.85 -10.99 -1.10
C ILE A 190 1.98 -12.39 -1.69
N GLU A 191 0.94 -12.87 -2.33
CA GLU A 191 0.93 -14.11 -3.12
C GLU A 191 0.39 -13.78 -4.50
N GLU A 192 1.07 -14.24 -5.54
CA GLU A 192 0.59 -14.17 -6.91
C GLU A 192 0.27 -15.58 -7.40
N TYR A 193 -0.81 -15.68 -8.14
CA TYR A 193 -1.28 -16.92 -8.72
C TYR A 193 -1.46 -16.73 -10.21
N SER A 194 -0.78 -17.58 -10.99
CA SER A 194 -0.92 -17.64 -12.45
C SER A 194 -1.65 -18.90 -12.87
N THR A 195 -2.24 -18.89 -14.07
CA THR A 195 -2.86 -20.06 -14.67
C THR A 195 -1.83 -20.94 -15.40
N ASP A 196 -1.93 -22.25 -15.22
CA ASP A 196 -1.16 -23.23 -16.01
C ASP A 196 -1.80 -23.47 -17.39
N THR A 197 -1.23 -24.39 -18.17
CA THR A 197 -1.78 -24.76 -19.50
C THR A 197 -3.16 -25.43 -19.45
N ASN A 198 -3.63 -25.83 -18.26
CA ASN A 198 -4.94 -26.43 -18.02
C ASN A 198 -5.92 -25.44 -17.36
N ASN A 199 -5.57 -24.15 -17.28
CA ASN A 199 -6.33 -23.09 -16.60
C ASN A 199 -6.54 -23.34 -15.09
N VAL A 200 -5.58 -24.01 -14.44
CA VAL A 200 -5.55 -24.16 -12.99
C VAL A 200 -4.62 -23.12 -12.41
N LEU A 201 -5.12 -22.34 -11.43
CA LEU A 201 -4.30 -21.40 -10.69
C LEU A 201 -3.27 -22.15 -9.84
N TYR A 202 -2.02 -21.70 -9.89
CA TYR A 202 -0.94 -22.13 -9.01
C TYR A 202 -0.22 -20.89 -8.46
N LEU A 203 0.27 -20.98 -7.23
CA LEU A 203 1.11 -19.94 -6.64
C LEU A 203 2.41 -19.87 -7.46
N ASP A 204 2.70 -18.75 -8.11
CA ASP A 204 3.90 -18.58 -8.94
C ASP A 204 4.94 -17.68 -8.25
N TYR A 205 4.49 -16.76 -7.40
CA TYR A 205 5.34 -15.88 -6.61
C TYR A 205 4.76 -15.61 -5.21
N SER A 206 5.64 -15.39 -4.24
CA SER A 206 5.25 -14.83 -2.95
C SER A 206 6.33 -13.93 -2.37
N GLN A 207 5.93 -12.80 -1.80
CA GLN A 207 6.77 -11.92 -1.00
C GLN A 207 6.36 -12.04 0.47
N THR A 208 7.28 -12.34 1.38
CA THR A 208 6.95 -12.59 2.80
C THR A 208 7.83 -11.83 3.76
N LEU A 209 7.22 -11.07 4.67
CA LEU A 209 7.91 -10.25 5.65
C LEU A 209 8.76 -11.10 6.59
N LYS A 210 10.04 -10.72 6.71
CA LYS A 210 10.99 -11.31 7.65
C LYS A 210 11.29 -10.39 8.83
N SER A 211 11.42 -9.09 8.56
CA SER A 211 11.65 -8.09 9.61
C SER A 211 11.27 -6.69 9.14
N TYR A 212 11.10 -5.77 10.07
CA TYR A 212 10.82 -4.36 9.77
C TYR A 212 11.42 -3.44 10.83
N LYS A 213 11.61 -2.18 10.47
CA LYS A 213 12.12 -1.12 11.35
C LYS A 213 11.31 0.15 11.15
N LEU A 214 10.73 0.65 12.25
CA LEU A 214 10.01 1.92 12.30
C LEU A 214 10.86 2.96 13.05
N ASN A 215 10.93 4.20 12.53
CA ASN A 215 11.66 5.33 13.10
C ASN A 215 10.74 6.37 13.77
#